data_AF-A0AAD5CSI3-F1
#
_entry.id   AF-A0AAD5CSI3-F1
#
_cell.length_a   1.000
_cell.length_b   1.000
_cell.length_c   1.000
_cell.angle_alpha   90.00
_cell.angle_beta   90.00
_cell.angle_gamma   90.00
#
_symmetry.space_group_name_H-M   'P 1'
#
loop_
_entity.id
_entity.type
_entity.pdbx_description
1 polymer ?
#
loop_
_entity_poly.entity_id
_entity_poly.type
_entity_poly.pdbx_seq_one_letter_code
_entity_poly.pdbx_strand_id
1 'polypeptide(L)'
;MLHVPTTIEEQLIVRAIKEECSWENLPKRLQSTLTSKDEWHRRITEHCIKKRLPWSTSFVRKVCREAEYYEDMMRYLRRNLALFPYHLADYVCRVMRISPFRYYCDMIFEVMKNEQPYDSIPNFSAADALRLTGIGRNEFIDIMNKCRSKKIMWKLNKSIAKESLPTHPVDFAIEPWWGVCLVNFTLEEFKKLSEEEGATIDKICKEEANAFILFDPVVIKGLYKRGLVYFDVPVYPDDRFKVSRLEGFVSNREQSYEDPIEELLYAVFVVSSENSTVAELATTLQAELSQLQTAASFACRLGWAVKLIDPGSVLLEQTANALNDDEDGSFATVGSGSTSLDAGLFQQDGFGTENHGPSSAYARVAFVVDANITSYLMMGSVSPGLKSHAVTLYEAGKLGYASIEDLCNDLSTLEGKRFEGELQEFANHAFSLRVVLKCLTSGGLSPDELDTPAVGSSNNEEVTSMVADMSLKQESEPAVNEMGPLANDSGTTNGVANDVENIIQKKVRKYRVDILRCESLANLPSTTLENCFLHHWRAVRKPLYGHGMGLRLQV
;
A
#
# COMPACT_ATOMS: atom_id res chain seq x y z
N MET A 1 -18.52 -11.09 -2.27
CA MET A 1 -18.83 -12.29 -3.07
C MET A 1 -19.49 -13.31 -2.16
N LEU A 2 -20.52 -14.03 -2.62
CA LEU A 2 -21.07 -15.17 -1.87
C LEU A 2 -20.07 -16.32 -1.98
N HIS A 3 -19.24 -16.55 -0.96
CA HIS A 3 -18.41 -17.75 -0.89
C HIS A 3 -19.31 -18.99 -0.98
N VAL A 4 -19.14 -19.79 -2.03
CA VAL A 4 -19.75 -21.12 -2.07
C VAL A 4 -19.05 -21.93 -0.98
N PRO A 5 -19.78 -22.50 0.00
CA PRO A 5 -19.15 -23.26 1.08
C PRO A 5 -18.33 -24.41 0.50
N THR A 6 -17.03 -24.41 0.79
CA THR A 6 -16.14 -25.50 0.40
C THR A 6 -16.63 -26.78 1.06
N THR A 7 -16.85 -27.85 0.29
CA THR A 7 -17.33 -29.12 0.86
C THR A 7 -16.31 -29.66 1.87
N ILE A 8 -16.78 -30.41 2.87
CA ILE A 8 -15.90 -31.08 3.86
C ILE A 8 -14.83 -31.92 3.16
N GLU A 9 -15.19 -32.53 2.04
CA GLU A 9 -14.28 -33.32 1.22
C GLU A 9 -13.16 -32.49 0.58
N GLU A 10 -13.49 -31.32 0.05
CA GLU A 10 -12.49 -30.40 -0.51
C GLU A 10 -11.54 -29.89 0.58
N GLN A 11 -12.04 -29.64 1.80
CA GLN A 11 -11.19 -29.28 2.93
C GLN A 11 -10.20 -30.40 3.30
N LEU A 12 -10.64 -31.66 3.28
CA LEU A 12 -9.78 -32.82 3.51
C LEU A 12 -8.73 -32.99 2.42
N ILE A 13 -9.09 -32.74 1.15
CA ILE A 13 -8.16 -32.73 0.02
C ILE A 13 -7.09 -31.66 0.22
N VAL A 14 -7.49 -30.42 0.50
CA VAL A 14 -6.55 -29.30 0.74
C VAL A 14 -5.62 -29.61 1.90
N ARG A 15 -6.13 -30.19 2.98
CA ARG A 15 -5.31 -30.61 4.13
C ARG A 15 -4.27 -31.65 3.73
N ALA A 16 -4.68 -32.69 2.99
CA ALA A 16 -3.77 -33.73 2.53
C ALA A 16 -2.69 -33.20 1.56
N ILE A 17 -3.01 -32.18 0.75
CA ILE A 17 -2.02 -31.50 -0.11
C ILE A 17 -1.01 -30.73 0.75
N LYS A 18 -1.48 -29.98 1.76
CA LYS A 18 -0.62 -29.23 2.68
C LYS A 18 0.30 -30.13 3.51
N GLU A 19 -0.17 -31.32 3.87
CA GLU A 19 0.61 -32.35 4.58
C GLU A 19 1.52 -33.16 3.64
N GLU A 20 1.58 -32.83 2.34
CA GLU A 20 2.32 -33.56 1.30
C GLU A 20 2.05 -35.08 1.25
N CYS A 21 0.80 -35.48 1.50
CA CYS A 21 0.40 -36.89 1.55
C CYS A 21 0.52 -37.58 0.18
N SER A 22 1.27 -38.68 0.12
CA SER A 22 1.33 -39.51 -1.08
C SER A 22 0.00 -40.24 -1.32
N TRP A 23 -0.25 -40.66 -2.57
CA TRP A 23 -1.47 -41.38 -2.94
C TRP A 23 -1.74 -42.59 -2.04
N GLU A 24 -0.69 -43.35 -1.73
CA GLU A 24 -0.74 -44.59 -0.96
C GLU A 24 -1.14 -44.35 0.50
N ASN A 25 -0.83 -43.16 1.03
CA ASN A 25 -1.10 -42.75 2.41
C ASN A 25 -2.40 -41.95 2.57
N LEU A 26 -3.11 -41.67 1.48
CA LEU A 26 -4.40 -41.00 1.56
C LEU A 26 -5.44 -41.85 2.30
N PRO A 27 -6.34 -41.23 3.08
CA PRO A 27 -7.51 -41.90 3.63
C PRO A 27 -8.28 -42.65 2.53
N LYS A 28 -8.71 -43.89 2.81
CA LYS A 28 -9.46 -44.72 1.84
C LYS A 28 -10.67 -44.01 1.24
N ARG A 29 -11.33 -43.15 2.03
CA ARG A 29 -12.42 -42.30 1.57
C ARG A 29 -11.99 -41.35 0.44
N LEU A 30 -10.85 -40.69 0.57
CA LEU A 30 -10.33 -39.79 -0.48
C LEU A 30 -9.85 -40.58 -1.70
N GLN A 31 -9.23 -41.74 -1.51
CA GLN A 31 -8.85 -42.62 -2.62
C GLN A 31 -10.08 -43.07 -3.42
N SER A 32 -11.19 -43.42 -2.75
CA SER A 32 -12.43 -43.78 -3.44
C SER A 32 -13.05 -42.64 -4.23
N THR A 33 -12.94 -41.39 -3.75
CA THR A 33 -13.47 -40.21 -4.45
C THR A 33 -12.61 -39.81 -5.63
N LEU A 34 -11.28 -39.78 -5.46
CA LEU A 34 -10.35 -39.36 -6.51
C LEU A 34 -10.16 -40.44 -7.59
N THR A 35 -10.55 -41.68 -7.34
CA THR A 35 -10.54 -42.83 -8.28
C THR A 35 -9.16 -43.29 -8.78
N SER A 36 -8.15 -42.41 -8.88
CA SER A 36 -6.81 -42.75 -9.38
C SER A 36 -5.70 -41.85 -8.84
N LYS A 37 -4.46 -42.34 -8.92
CA LYS A 37 -3.25 -41.58 -8.60
C LYS A 37 -3.05 -40.37 -9.51
N ASP A 38 -3.40 -40.50 -10.79
CA ASP A 38 -3.28 -39.39 -11.77
C ASP A 38 -4.26 -38.25 -11.45
N GLU A 39 -5.48 -38.58 -11.02
CA GLU A 39 -6.43 -37.58 -10.55
C GLU A 39 -5.93 -36.87 -9.28
N TRP A 40 -5.26 -37.59 -8.36
CA TRP A 40 -4.62 -36.96 -7.21
C TRP A 40 -3.50 -36.00 -7.62
N HIS A 41 -2.62 -36.41 -8.54
CA HIS A 41 -1.59 -35.53 -9.10
C HIS A 41 -2.21 -34.28 -9.75
N ARG A 42 -3.30 -34.44 -10.50
CA ARG A 42 -4.05 -33.30 -11.07
C ARG A 42 -4.56 -32.35 -9.98
N ARG A 43 -5.15 -32.85 -8.90
CA ARG A 43 -5.61 -32.00 -7.77
C ARG A 43 -4.48 -31.26 -7.09
N ILE A 44 -3.32 -31.89 -6.89
CA ILE A 44 -2.13 -31.23 -6.34
C ILE A 44 -1.73 -30.06 -7.25
N THR A 45 -1.58 -30.32 -8.56
CA THR A 45 -1.19 -29.30 -9.54
C THR A 45 -2.20 -28.15 -9.58
N GLU A 46 -3.50 -28.45 -9.68
CA GLU A 46 -4.55 -27.44 -9.71
C GLU A 46 -4.59 -26.59 -8.44
N HIS A 47 -4.42 -27.20 -7.27
CA HIS A 47 -4.37 -26.48 -6.00
C HIS A 47 -3.18 -25.51 -5.97
N CYS A 48 -1.98 -25.99 -6.34
CA CYS A 48 -0.77 -25.18 -6.34
C CYS A 48 -0.87 -24.04 -7.37
N ILE A 49 -1.43 -24.28 -8.55
CA ILE A 49 -1.67 -23.24 -9.57
C ILE A 49 -2.66 -22.18 -9.07
N LYS A 50 -3.81 -22.60 -8.52
CA LYS A 50 -4.83 -21.68 -7.99
C LYS A 50 -4.29 -20.79 -6.88
N LYS A 51 -3.39 -21.32 -6.04
CA LYS A 51 -2.72 -20.59 -4.97
C LYS A 51 -1.39 -19.93 -5.39
N ARG A 52 -0.97 -20.08 -6.65
CA ARG A 52 0.27 -19.53 -7.22
C ARG A 52 1.51 -19.85 -6.40
N LEU A 53 1.62 -21.09 -5.92
CA LEU A 53 2.74 -21.50 -5.08
C LEU A 53 4.01 -21.68 -5.92
N PRO A 54 5.21 -21.37 -5.39
CA PRO A 54 6.46 -21.68 -6.07
C PRO A 54 6.62 -23.19 -6.25
N TRP A 55 7.11 -23.62 -7.42
CA TRP A 55 7.32 -25.05 -7.70
C TRP A 55 8.29 -25.69 -6.71
N SER A 56 9.40 -25.01 -6.41
CA SER A 56 10.51 -25.51 -5.58
C SER A 56 10.10 -25.84 -4.15
N THR A 57 9.16 -25.09 -3.57
CA THR A 57 8.74 -25.23 -2.17
C THR A 57 7.40 -25.95 -2.00
N SER A 58 6.70 -26.26 -3.10
CA SER A 58 5.37 -26.86 -3.04
C SER A 58 5.36 -28.34 -3.40
N PHE A 59 4.28 -29.02 -3.03
CA PHE A 59 4.13 -30.46 -3.23
C PHE A 59 4.17 -30.87 -4.72
N VAL A 60 3.86 -29.93 -5.62
CA VAL A 60 3.79 -30.17 -7.07
C VAL A 60 5.11 -30.66 -7.67
N ARG A 61 6.26 -30.36 -7.04
CA ARG A 61 7.59 -30.83 -7.47
C ARG A 61 7.73 -32.35 -7.56
N LYS A 62 6.91 -33.09 -6.79
CA LYS A 62 6.91 -34.56 -6.78
C LYS A 62 6.06 -35.16 -7.90
N VAL A 63 5.21 -34.37 -8.57
CA VAL A 63 4.19 -34.88 -9.51
C VAL A 63 4.22 -34.22 -10.88
N CYS A 64 4.83 -33.04 -11.03
CA CYS A 64 4.91 -32.28 -12.28
C CYS A 64 6.30 -31.64 -12.44
N ARG A 65 6.79 -31.56 -13.68
CA ARG A 65 8.07 -30.92 -13.99
C ARG A 65 7.92 -29.40 -13.89
N GLU A 66 9.00 -28.72 -13.50
CA GLU A 66 8.98 -27.26 -13.28
C GLU A 66 8.48 -26.46 -14.50
N ALA A 67 9.00 -26.77 -15.69
CA ALA A 67 8.59 -26.10 -16.93
C ALA A 67 7.10 -26.30 -17.26
N GLU A 68 6.60 -27.53 -17.15
CA GLU A 68 5.20 -27.88 -17.40
C GLU A 68 4.28 -27.17 -16.40
N TYR A 69 4.68 -27.14 -15.12
CA TYR A 69 3.92 -26.48 -14.06
C TYR A 69 3.73 -24.98 -14.33
N TYR A 70 4.81 -24.25 -14.65
CA TYR A 70 4.71 -22.82 -14.90
C TYR A 70 4.04 -22.51 -16.24
N GLU A 71 4.18 -23.35 -17.27
CA GLU A 71 3.39 -23.22 -18.50
C GLU A 71 1.89 -23.34 -18.25
N ASP A 72 1.48 -24.35 -17.47
CA ASP A 72 0.09 -24.57 -17.07
C ASP A 72 -0.42 -23.44 -16.17
N MET A 73 0.40 -22.96 -15.23
CA MET A 73 0.07 -21.81 -14.40
C MET A 73 -0.16 -20.57 -15.26
N MET A 74 0.75 -20.22 -16.16
CA MET A 74 0.61 -19.03 -17.01
C MET A 74 -0.58 -19.14 -17.97
N ARG A 75 -0.93 -20.35 -18.43
CA ARG A 75 -2.16 -20.60 -19.20
C ARG A 75 -3.41 -20.40 -18.34
N TYR A 76 -3.40 -20.89 -17.10
CA TYR A 76 -4.47 -20.68 -16.13
C TYR A 76 -4.67 -19.20 -15.81
N LEU A 77 -3.60 -18.47 -15.50
CA LEU A 77 -3.67 -17.05 -15.13
C LEU A 77 -4.23 -16.19 -16.28
N ARG A 78 -3.73 -16.36 -17.52
CA ARG A 78 -4.28 -15.64 -18.68
C ARG A 78 -5.75 -15.93 -18.94
N ARG A 79 -6.16 -17.21 -18.85
CA ARG A 79 -7.56 -17.60 -19.03
C ARG A 79 -8.50 -16.91 -18.04
N ASN A 80 -8.03 -16.65 -16.82
CA ASN A 80 -8.80 -16.01 -15.77
C ASN A 80 -8.53 -14.49 -15.67
N LEU A 81 -7.81 -13.89 -16.62
CA LEU A 81 -7.40 -12.48 -16.62
C LEU A 81 -6.70 -12.06 -15.31
N ALA A 82 -6.00 -13.02 -14.71
CA ALA A 82 -5.44 -12.92 -13.38
C ALA A 82 -4.19 -12.03 -13.34
N LEU A 83 -3.85 -11.56 -12.15
CA LEU A 83 -2.68 -10.71 -11.94
C LEU A 83 -1.38 -11.44 -12.33
N PHE A 84 -0.41 -10.70 -12.89
CA PHE A 84 0.91 -11.25 -13.18
C PHE A 84 1.59 -11.70 -11.87
N PRO A 85 2.18 -12.91 -11.83
CA PRO A 85 2.72 -13.47 -10.59
C PRO A 85 4.14 -12.93 -10.31
N TYR A 86 4.24 -11.69 -9.83
CA TYR A 86 5.54 -11.04 -9.57
C TYR A 86 6.44 -11.79 -8.59
N HIS A 87 5.87 -12.46 -7.58
CA HIS A 87 6.64 -13.30 -6.65
C HIS A 87 7.28 -14.54 -7.31
N LEU A 88 6.87 -14.86 -8.54
CA LEU A 88 7.44 -15.92 -9.37
C LEU A 88 8.25 -15.33 -10.55
N ALA A 89 8.54 -14.03 -10.54
CA ALA A 89 9.24 -13.35 -11.64
C ALA A 89 10.62 -13.94 -11.91
N ASP A 90 11.29 -14.49 -10.90
CA ASP A 90 12.57 -15.18 -11.12
C ASP A 90 12.43 -16.28 -12.16
N TYR A 91 11.44 -17.17 -12.05
CA TYR A 91 11.24 -18.18 -13.10
C TYR A 91 10.56 -17.61 -14.35
N VAL A 92 9.49 -16.83 -14.17
CA VAL A 92 8.62 -16.38 -15.28
C VAL A 92 9.34 -15.38 -16.19
N CYS A 93 10.04 -14.41 -15.62
CA CYS A 93 10.80 -13.43 -16.41
C CYS A 93 12.14 -14.03 -16.86
N ARG A 94 12.94 -14.62 -15.96
CA ARG A 94 14.30 -15.08 -16.31
C ARG A 94 14.31 -16.29 -17.22
N VAL A 95 13.53 -17.32 -16.88
CA VAL A 95 13.56 -18.62 -17.56
C VAL A 95 12.54 -18.66 -18.70
N MET A 96 11.28 -18.35 -18.44
CA MET A 96 10.23 -18.39 -19.48
C MET A 96 10.28 -17.20 -20.45
N ARG A 97 11.05 -16.15 -20.12
CA ARG A 97 11.18 -14.93 -20.94
C ARG A 97 9.84 -14.22 -21.17
N ILE A 98 8.95 -14.26 -20.19
CA ILE A 98 7.67 -13.55 -20.20
C ILE A 98 7.78 -12.32 -19.30
N SER A 99 7.77 -11.13 -19.89
CA SER A 99 7.70 -9.88 -19.14
C SER A 99 6.26 -9.56 -18.73
N PRO A 100 6.06 -8.82 -17.62
CA PRO A 100 4.74 -8.33 -17.23
C PRO A 100 4.07 -7.53 -18.35
N PHE A 101 4.82 -6.66 -19.03
CA PHE A 101 4.33 -5.89 -20.18
C PHE A 101 3.73 -6.79 -21.26
N ARG A 102 4.47 -7.81 -21.69
CA ARG A 102 4.00 -8.74 -22.72
C ARG A 102 2.78 -9.53 -22.26
N TYR A 103 2.79 -9.97 -21.00
CA TYR A 103 1.65 -10.68 -20.41
C TYR A 103 0.36 -9.85 -20.48
N TYR A 104 0.40 -8.57 -20.10
CA TYR A 104 -0.78 -7.71 -20.15
C TYR A 104 -1.19 -7.31 -21.57
N CYS A 105 -0.24 -7.11 -22.49
CA CYS A 105 -0.57 -6.92 -23.91
C CYS A 105 -1.31 -8.14 -24.49
N ASP A 106 -0.84 -9.36 -24.19
CA ASP A 106 -1.48 -10.60 -24.63
C ASP A 106 -2.87 -10.77 -23.98
N MET A 107 -3.02 -10.42 -22.69
CA MET A 107 -4.31 -10.41 -21.99
C MET A 107 -5.31 -9.45 -22.63
N ILE A 108 -4.93 -8.19 -22.83
CA ILE A 108 -5.79 -7.18 -23.47
C ILE A 108 -6.18 -7.63 -24.88
N PHE A 109 -5.23 -8.18 -25.65
CA PHE A 109 -5.51 -8.73 -26.96
C PHE A 109 -6.54 -9.86 -26.91
N GLU A 110 -6.44 -10.78 -25.94
CA GLU A 110 -7.39 -11.87 -25.76
C GLU A 110 -8.79 -11.35 -25.41
N VAL A 111 -8.91 -10.34 -24.55
CA VAL A 111 -10.18 -9.67 -24.21
C VAL A 111 -10.81 -9.05 -25.46
N MET A 112 -10.03 -8.28 -26.24
CA MET A 112 -10.50 -7.69 -27.51
C MET A 112 -10.92 -8.76 -28.51
N LYS A 113 -10.08 -9.80 -28.70
CA LYS A 113 -10.32 -10.92 -29.62
C LYS A 113 -11.61 -11.67 -29.32
N ASN A 114 -11.96 -11.79 -28.04
CA ASN A 114 -13.18 -12.45 -27.57
C ASN A 114 -14.36 -11.47 -27.43
N GLU A 115 -14.19 -10.21 -27.88
CA GLU A 115 -15.16 -9.12 -27.81
C GLU A 115 -15.76 -8.91 -26.40
N GLN A 116 -14.97 -9.20 -25.37
CA GLN A 116 -15.34 -8.96 -23.99
C GLN A 116 -15.18 -7.47 -23.65
N PRO A 117 -16.02 -6.92 -22.75
CA PRO A 117 -15.84 -5.55 -22.27
C PRO A 117 -14.54 -5.44 -21.48
N TYR A 118 -13.93 -4.25 -21.46
CA TYR A 118 -12.76 -3.96 -20.61
C TYR A 118 -13.03 -4.25 -19.14
N ASP A 119 -14.28 -4.02 -18.71
CA ASP A 119 -14.77 -4.22 -17.34
C ASP A 119 -14.76 -5.72 -16.91
N SER A 120 -14.40 -6.66 -17.81
CA SER A 120 -14.16 -8.07 -17.49
C SER A 120 -12.77 -8.36 -16.89
N ILE A 121 -11.82 -7.43 -17.02
CA ILE A 121 -10.48 -7.56 -16.43
C ILE A 121 -10.57 -7.22 -14.94
N PRO A 122 -10.07 -8.07 -14.01
CA PRO A 122 -10.04 -7.76 -12.58
C PRO A 122 -9.34 -6.44 -12.23
N ASN A 123 -9.71 -5.82 -11.12
CA ASN A 123 -9.28 -4.45 -10.74
C ASN A 123 -7.76 -4.28 -10.74
N PHE A 124 -7.06 -5.14 -10.01
CA PHE A 124 -5.60 -5.06 -9.89
C PHE A 124 -4.88 -5.45 -11.18
N SER A 125 -5.42 -6.41 -11.94
CA SER A 125 -4.93 -6.73 -13.28
C SER A 125 -5.07 -5.53 -14.22
N ALA A 126 -6.19 -4.83 -14.19
CA ALA A 126 -6.46 -3.68 -15.04
C ALA A 126 -5.59 -2.48 -14.64
N ALA A 127 -5.41 -2.24 -13.34
CA ALA A 127 -4.51 -1.19 -12.84
C ALA A 127 -3.06 -1.43 -13.28
N ASP A 128 -2.57 -2.66 -13.17
CA ASP A 128 -1.21 -2.99 -13.58
C ASP A 128 -1.03 -3.00 -15.10
N ALA A 129 -2.05 -3.47 -15.83
CA ALA A 129 -2.10 -3.38 -17.29
C ALA A 129 -2.06 -1.93 -17.76
N LEU A 130 -2.85 -1.03 -17.14
CA LEU A 130 -2.83 0.40 -17.43
C LEU A 130 -1.45 1.00 -17.16
N ARG A 131 -0.83 0.68 -16.02
CA ARG A 131 0.51 1.17 -15.64
C ARG A 131 1.58 0.79 -16.66
N LEU A 132 1.54 -0.43 -17.19
CA LEU A 132 2.58 -0.96 -18.08
C LEU A 132 2.31 -0.71 -19.56
N THR A 133 1.05 -0.72 -19.99
CA THR A 133 0.66 -0.63 -21.40
C THR A 133 0.10 0.73 -21.78
N GLY A 134 -0.37 1.52 -20.80
CA GLY A 134 -1.09 2.77 -21.04
C GLY A 134 -2.52 2.58 -21.56
N ILE A 135 -3.01 1.34 -21.65
CA ILE A 135 -4.36 1.06 -22.15
C ILE A 135 -5.34 0.98 -20.97
N GLY A 136 -6.06 2.06 -20.78
CA GLY A 136 -7.23 2.11 -19.93
C GLY A 136 -8.51 1.77 -20.70
N ARG A 137 -9.64 1.99 -20.03
CA ARG A 137 -10.97 1.74 -20.60
C ARG A 137 -11.23 2.55 -21.87
N ASN A 138 -10.80 3.82 -21.91
CA ASN A 138 -11.05 4.71 -23.04
C ASN A 138 -10.21 4.29 -24.25
N GLU A 139 -8.92 4.03 -24.05
CA GLU A 139 -8.01 3.56 -25.08
C GLU A 139 -8.47 2.21 -25.64
N PHE A 140 -8.93 1.30 -24.77
CA PHE A 140 -9.50 0.02 -25.17
C PHE A 140 -10.74 0.20 -26.07
N ILE A 141 -11.68 1.06 -25.67
CA ILE A 141 -12.91 1.35 -26.44
C ILE A 141 -12.54 1.93 -27.82
N ASP A 142 -11.58 2.84 -27.87
CA ASP A 142 -11.12 3.45 -29.12
C ASP A 142 -10.50 2.41 -30.07
N ILE A 143 -9.68 1.50 -29.54
CA ILE A 143 -9.11 0.39 -30.33
C ILE A 143 -10.22 -0.54 -30.82
N MET A 144 -11.18 -0.90 -29.97
CA MET A 144 -12.31 -1.74 -30.33
C MET A 144 -13.18 -1.11 -31.43
N ASN A 145 -13.43 0.19 -31.35
CA ASN A 145 -14.16 0.95 -32.36
C ASN A 145 -13.42 0.96 -33.71
N LYS A 146 -12.08 1.12 -33.69
CA LYS A 146 -11.23 1.00 -34.88
C LYS A 146 -11.26 -0.41 -35.47
N CYS A 147 -11.27 -1.45 -34.63
CA CYS A 147 -11.34 -2.84 -35.09
C CYS A 147 -12.68 -3.18 -35.75
N ARG A 148 -13.77 -2.53 -35.33
CA ARG A 148 -15.14 -2.74 -35.85
C ARG A 148 -15.50 -1.88 -37.06
N SER A 149 -14.76 -0.79 -37.32
CA SER A 149 -15.10 0.17 -38.38
C SER A 149 -14.83 -0.34 -39.80
N LYS A 150 -13.91 -1.29 -40.00
CA LYS A 150 -13.65 -1.92 -41.31
C LYS A 150 -14.63 -3.08 -41.56
N LYS A 151 -15.84 -2.74 -42.03
CA LYS A 151 -16.95 -3.67 -42.31
C LYS A 151 -16.66 -4.60 -43.51
N ILE A 152 -16.00 -5.73 -43.28
CA ILE A 152 -16.16 -6.93 -44.12
C ILE A 152 -16.23 -8.15 -43.18
N MET A 153 -17.46 -8.48 -42.79
CA MET A 153 -17.88 -9.53 -41.85
C MET A 153 -17.74 -9.21 -40.36
N TRP A 154 -18.72 -9.70 -39.60
CA TRP A 154 -18.94 -9.62 -38.15
C TRP A 154 -17.84 -10.24 -37.28
N LYS A 155 -16.58 -10.20 -37.72
CA LYS A 155 -15.42 -10.74 -37.01
C LYS A 155 -14.43 -9.61 -36.80
N LEU A 156 -14.00 -9.43 -35.55
CA LEU A 156 -12.95 -8.49 -35.19
C LEU A 156 -11.70 -8.70 -36.05
N ASN A 157 -11.17 -7.61 -36.62
CA ASN A 157 -9.91 -7.65 -37.35
C ASN A 157 -8.74 -7.77 -36.38
N LYS A 158 -8.25 -9.00 -36.23
CA LYS A 158 -7.15 -9.35 -35.31
C LYS A 158 -5.83 -8.65 -35.63
N SER A 159 -5.57 -8.28 -36.89
CA SER A 159 -4.33 -7.58 -37.22
C SER A 159 -4.36 -6.15 -36.70
N ILE A 160 -5.49 -5.45 -36.82
CA ILE A 160 -5.66 -4.08 -36.32
C ILE A 160 -5.54 -4.05 -34.80
N ALA A 161 -6.15 -5.00 -34.10
CA ALA A 161 -6.02 -5.09 -32.65
C ALA A 161 -4.55 -5.25 -32.26
N LYS A 162 -3.82 -6.18 -32.90
CA LYS A 162 -2.41 -6.42 -32.60
C LYS A 162 -1.51 -5.22 -32.94
N GLU A 163 -1.77 -4.53 -34.05
CA GLU A 163 -1.04 -3.33 -34.50
C GLU A 163 -1.33 -2.10 -33.63
N SER A 164 -2.49 -2.06 -32.97
CA SER A 164 -2.88 -0.94 -32.10
C SER A 164 -2.37 -1.08 -30.67
N LEU A 165 -1.84 -2.25 -30.29
CA LEU A 165 -1.23 -2.46 -28.98
C LEU A 165 0.20 -1.90 -28.96
N PRO A 166 0.66 -1.39 -27.80
CA PRO A 166 2.00 -0.87 -27.65
C PRO A 166 3.04 -1.97 -27.88
N THR A 167 4.18 -1.59 -28.45
CA THR A 167 5.34 -2.48 -28.66
C THR A 167 6.39 -2.37 -27.56
N HIS A 168 6.32 -1.31 -26.75
CA HIS A 168 7.21 -1.06 -25.61
C HIS A 168 6.39 -0.63 -24.39
N PRO A 169 6.87 -0.92 -23.16
CA PRO A 169 6.21 -0.49 -21.95
C PRO A 169 6.20 1.04 -21.83
N VAL A 170 5.16 1.56 -21.17
CA VAL A 170 5.05 2.97 -20.77
C VAL A 170 6.08 3.26 -19.69
N ASP A 171 6.63 4.47 -19.69
CA ASP A 171 7.55 4.91 -18.64
C ASP A 171 6.77 5.12 -17.33
N PHE A 172 7.24 4.49 -16.25
CA PHE A 172 6.68 4.62 -14.90
C PHE A 172 7.79 4.96 -13.90
N ALA A 173 7.41 5.42 -12.71
CA ALA A 173 8.35 5.72 -11.64
C ALA A 173 8.95 4.43 -11.07
N ILE A 174 10.28 4.32 -11.10
CA ILE A 174 11.04 3.21 -10.51
C ILE A 174 11.68 3.76 -9.23
N GLU A 175 11.38 3.14 -8.09
CA GLU A 175 11.97 3.60 -6.84
C GLU A 175 13.46 3.24 -6.75
N PRO A 176 14.29 4.05 -6.08
CA PRO A 176 15.73 3.84 -5.99
C PRO A 176 16.15 2.48 -5.41
N TRP A 177 15.31 1.91 -4.53
CA TRP A 177 15.56 0.66 -3.83
C TRP A 177 15.06 -0.60 -4.57
N TRP A 178 14.41 -0.46 -5.74
CA TRP A 178 13.96 -1.61 -6.51
C TRP A 178 15.15 -2.41 -7.02
N GLY A 179 15.07 -3.74 -6.94
CA GLY A 179 16.07 -4.63 -7.47
C GLY A 179 16.02 -4.68 -9.00
N VAL A 180 17.18 -4.64 -9.65
CA VAL A 180 17.34 -4.87 -11.09
C VAL A 180 17.78 -6.31 -11.30
N CYS A 181 16.94 -7.09 -11.98
CA CYS A 181 17.20 -8.50 -12.23
C CYS A 181 17.36 -8.78 -13.72
N LEU A 182 18.33 -9.64 -14.06
CA LEU A 182 18.58 -10.07 -15.43
C LEU A 182 17.68 -11.23 -15.83
N VAL A 183 17.34 -11.28 -17.12
CA VAL A 183 16.73 -12.46 -17.75
C VAL A 183 17.79 -13.30 -18.47
N ASN A 184 17.47 -14.54 -18.90
CA ASN A 184 18.44 -15.35 -19.66
C ASN A 184 18.62 -14.81 -21.08
N PHE A 185 19.83 -14.41 -21.47
CA PHE A 185 20.11 -13.77 -22.76
C PHE A 185 20.27 -14.80 -23.89
N THR A 186 19.78 -14.46 -25.08
CA THR A 186 20.19 -15.13 -26.31
C THR A 186 21.53 -14.58 -26.80
N LEU A 187 22.24 -15.37 -27.62
CA LEU A 187 23.50 -14.93 -28.24
C LEU A 187 23.34 -13.67 -29.10
N GLU A 188 22.18 -13.49 -29.75
CA GLU A 188 21.90 -12.31 -30.56
C GLU A 188 21.69 -11.05 -29.72
N GLU A 189 21.01 -11.17 -28.58
CA GLU A 189 20.80 -10.04 -27.66
C GLU A 189 22.12 -9.60 -27.05
N PHE A 190 22.98 -10.56 -26.67
CA PHE A 190 24.30 -10.28 -26.13
C PHE A 190 25.18 -9.51 -27.12
N LYS A 191 25.15 -9.88 -28.41
CA LYS A 191 25.91 -9.19 -29.47
C LYS A 191 25.42 -7.77 -29.76
N LYS A 192 24.19 -7.42 -29.37
CA LYS A 192 23.59 -6.10 -29.59
C LYS A 192 23.79 -5.15 -28.41
N LEU A 193 24.48 -5.58 -27.36
CA LEU A 193 24.76 -4.74 -26.20
C LEU A 193 25.79 -3.66 -26.55
N SER A 194 25.56 -2.44 -26.06
CA SER A 194 26.60 -1.42 -26.02
C SER A 194 27.66 -1.76 -24.95
N GLU A 195 28.80 -1.07 -24.98
CA GLU A 195 29.83 -1.22 -23.95
C GLU A 195 29.30 -0.85 -22.55
N GLU A 196 28.50 0.22 -22.45
CA GLU A 196 27.85 0.66 -21.22
C GLU A 196 26.82 -0.37 -20.70
N GLU A 197 26.02 -0.94 -21.60
CA GLU A 197 25.06 -2.00 -21.26
C GLU A 197 25.79 -3.26 -20.79
N GLY A 198 26.88 -3.64 -21.46
CA GLY A 198 27.72 -4.78 -21.09
C GLY A 198 28.34 -4.61 -19.71
N ALA A 199 28.93 -3.44 -19.43
CA ALA A 199 29.49 -3.13 -18.12
C ALA A 199 28.42 -3.15 -17.01
N THR A 200 27.22 -2.65 -17.30
CA THR A 200 26.09 -2.68 -16.37
C THR A 200 25.64 -4.11 -16.07
N ILE A 201 25.55 -4.98 -17.08
CA ILE A 201 25.20 -6.39 -16.91
C ILE A 201 26.26 -7.14 -16.08
N ASP A 202 27.54 -6.88 -16.34
CA ASP A 202 28.64 -7.46 -15.57
C ASP A 202 28.59 -7.02 -14.10
N LYS A 203 28.22 -5.76 -13.84
CA LYS A 203 28.01 -5.24 -12.49
C LYS A 203 26.86 -5.97 -11.79
N ILE A 204 25.71 -6.11 -12.45
CA ILE A 204 24.55 -6.82 -11.90
C ILE A 204 24.89 -8.29 -11.54
N CYS A 205 25.75 -8.94 -12.32
CA CYS A 205 26.16 -10.32 -12.05
C CYS A 205 27.13 -10.47 -10.86
N LYS A 206 27.85 -9.41 -10.47
CA LYS A 206 28.92 -9.46 -9.47
C LYS A 206 28.46 -9.00 -8.08
N GLU A 207 27.54 -8.05 -8.02
CA GLU A 207 27.10 -7.45 -6.76
C GLU A 207 25.97 -8.28 -6.11
N GLU A 208 26.02 -8.44 -4.79
CA GLU A 208 24.96 -9.10 -4.02
C GLU A 208 23.70 -8.22 -3.94
N ALA A 209 23.85 -6.89 -4.04
CA ALA A 209 22.75 -5.92 -3.98
C ALA A 209 22.65 -5.14 -5.30
N ASN A 210 21.54 -5.35 -6.02
CA ASN A 210 21.31 -4.76 -7.35
C ASN A 210 20.22 -3.68 -7.32
N ALA A 211 20.31 -2.74 -6.38
CA ALA A 211 19.33 -1.65 -6.29
C ALA A 211 19.43 -0.67 -7.47
N PHE A 212 18.30 -0.20 -7.98
CA PHE A 212 18.21 0.68 -9.14
C PHE A 212 19.08 1.94 -9.03
N ILE A 213 19.23 2.50 -7.82
CA ILE A 213 20.06 3.67 -7.54
C ILE A 213 21.55 3.49 -7.89
N LEU A 214 22.03 2.24 -7.96
CA LEU A 214 23.43 1.92 -8.22
C LEU A 214 23.81 1.95 -9.71
N PHE A 215 22.84 2.19 -10.60
CA PHE A 215 23.02 2.09 -12.05
C PHE A 215 22.58 3.36 -12.77
N ASP A 216 23.04 3.54 -14.01
CA ASP A 216 22.54 4.61 -14.87
C ASP A 216 21.06 4.35 -15.22
N PRO A 217 20.13 5.26 -14.85
CA PRO A 217 18.72 5.12 -15.15
C PRO A 217 18.40 4.99 -16.64
N VAL A 218 19.19 5.63 -17.52
CA VAL A 218 18.98 5.60 -18.98
C VAL A 218 19.30 4.21 -19.51
N VAL A 219 20.43 3.63 -19.09
CA VAL A 219 20.86 2.29 -19.49
C VAL A 219 19.85 1.24 -19.02
N ILE A 220 19.47 1.26 -17.75
CA ILE A 220 18.51 0.29 -17.19
C ILE A 220 17.13 0.41 -17.85
N LYS A 221 16.63 1.64 -18.09
CA LYS A 221 15.36 1.83 -18.81
C LYS A 221 15.43 1.33 -20.25
N GLY A 222 16.58 1.49 -20.92
CA GLY A 222 16.84 0.93 -22.25
C GLY A 222 16.78 -0.61 -22.26
N LEU A 223 17.49 -1.24 -21.32
CA LEU A 223 17.45 -2.70 -21.13
C LEU A 223 16.03 -3.20 -20.79
N TYR A 224 15.29 -2.47 -19.95
CA TYR A 224 13.92 -2.81 -19.58
C TYR A 224 12.97 -2.74 -20.78
N LYS A 225 13.06 -1.67 -21.59
CA LYS A 225 12.26 -1.52 -22.83
C LYS A 225 12.51 -2.66 -23.82
N ARG A 226 13.73 -3.22 -23.84
CA ARG A 226 14.12 -4.40 -24.64
C ARG A 226 13.75 -5.73 -23.98
N GLY A 227 13.25 -5.74 -22.75
CA GLY A 227 12.91 -6.95 -21.99
C GLY A 227 14.13 -7.74 -21.50
N LEU A 228 15.27 -7.08 -21.32
CA LEU A 228 16.53 -7.69 -20.86
C LEU A 228 16.75 -7.60 -19.34
N VAL A 229 15.97 -6.76 -18.67
CA VAL A 229 15.88 -6.71 -17.21
C VAL A 229 14.41 -6.68 -16.79
N TYR A 230 14.16 -7.11 -15.55
CA TYR A 230 12.90 -6.91 -14.85
C TYR A 230 13.18 -6.35 -13.45
N PHE A 231 12.17 -5.74 -12.84
CA PHE A 231 12.32 -5.14 -11.52
C PHE A 231 11.77 -6.06 -10.44
N ASP A 232 12.60 -6.36 -9.45
CA ASP A 232 12.16 -6.89 -8.17
C ASP A 232 11.85 -5.76 -7.19
N VAL A 233 10.87 -5.97 -6.33
CA VAL A 233 10.41 -4.97 -5.34
C VAL A 233 10.45 -5.66 -3.99
N PRO A 234 11.65 -5.72 -3.36
CA PRO A 234 11.87 -6.51 -2.17
C PRO A 234 11.16 -5.88 -0.96
N VAL A 235 10.39 -6.70 -0.25
CA VAL A 235 9.71 -6.31 0.98
C VAL A 235 10.17 -7.23 2.11
N TYR A 236 10.76 -6.65 3.15
CA TYR A 236 11.30 -7.36 4.31
C TYR A 236 10.33 -7.32 5.50
N PRO A 237 10.47 -8.23 6.47
CA PRO A 237 9.56 -8.32 7.62
C PRO A 237 9.49 -7.03 8.45
N ASP A 238 10.61 -6.32 8.59
CA ASP A 238 10.74 -5.11 9.39
C ASP A 238 10.40 -3.82 8.63
N ASP A 239 10.12 -3.93 7.33
CA ASP A 239 9.74 -2.78 6.51
C ASP A 239 8.41 -2.19 7.01
N ARG A 240 8.28 -0.88 6.84
CA ARG A 240 7.06 -0.13 7.15
C ARG A 240 6.57 0.56 5.89
N PHE A 241 5.25 0.61 5.72
CA PHE A 241 4.64 1.20 4.54
C PHE A 241 3.58 2.21 4.90
N LYS A 242 3.50 3.25 4.08
CA LYS A 242 2.40 4.20 4.07
C LYS A 242 1.52 3.91 2.86
N VAL A 243 0.23 3.70 3.10
CA VAL A 243 -0.75 3.58 2.01
C VAL A 243 -1.05 4.97 1.44
N SER A 244 -0.90 5.11 0.13
CA SER A 244 -1.16 6.34 -0.63
C SER A 244 -2.60 6.36 -1.15
N ARG A 245 -3.00 7.49 -1.75
CA ARG A 245 -4.26 7.56 -2.50
C ARG A 245 -4.22 6.54 -3.64
N LEU A 246 -5.36 5.90 -3.91
CA LEU A 246 -5.50 4.96 -5.03
C LEU A 246 -5.69 5.71 -6.36
N GLU A 247 -4.74 6.57 -6.69
CA GLU A 247 -4.73 7.30 -7.96
C GLU A 247 -4.56 6.31 -9.12
N GLY A 248 -5.35 6.50 -10.17
CA GLY A 248 -5.38 5.59 -11.31
C GLY A 248 -6.08 4.25 -11.06
N PHE A 249 -6.76 4.06 -9.93
CA PHE A 249 -7.51 2.84 -9.65
C PHE A 249 -8.57 2.55 -10.71
N VAL A 250 -8.61 1.30 -11.16
CA VAL A 250 -9.58 0.80 -12.12
C VAL A 250 -10.59 -0.08 -11.38
N SER A 251 -11.81 0.43 -11.24
CA SER A 251 -12.93 -0.31 -10.62
C SER A 251 -13.77 -0.99 -11.70
N ASN A 252 -13.60 -2.29 -11.82
CA ASN A 252 -14.36 -3.19 -12.68
C ASN A 252 -15.30 -4.07 -11.81
N ARG A 253 -16.58 -4.15 -12.18
CA ARG A 253 -17.64 -4.71 -11.32
C ARG A 253 -17.89 -6.22 -11.50
N GLU A 254 -17.37 -6.82 -12.58
CA GLU A 254 -17.62 -8.23 -12.92
C GLU A 254 -16.37 -9.08 -12.69
N GLN A 255 -16.30 -9.71 -11.52
CA GLN A 255 -15.26 -10.67 -11.21
C GLN A 255 -15.86 -12.03 -10.85
N SER A 256 -15.56 -13.02 -11.68
CA SER A 256 -15.92 -14.44 -11.46
C SER A 256 -14.77 -15.27 -10.89
N TYR A 257 -13.57 -14.68 -10.81
CA TYR A 257 -12.32 -15.32 -10.39
C TYR A 257 -11.87 -14.84 -9.01
N GLU A 258 -11.66 -15.77 -8.09
CA GLU A 258 -11.06 -15.49 -6.78
C GLU A 258 -9.53 -15.45 -6.90
N ASP A 259 -8.93 -14.26 -6.71
CA ASP A 259 -7.49 -14.06 -6.70
C ASP A 259 -6.98 -14.04 -5.24
N PRO A 260 -6.09 -14.97 -4.83
CA PRO A 260 -5.59 -15.02 -3.46
C PRO A 260 -4.79 -13.78 -3.03
N ILE A 261 -4.20 -13.04 -3.98
CA ILE A 261 -3.43 -11.82 -3.68
C ILE A 261 -4.36 -10.62 -3.52
N GLU A 262 -5.45 -10.58 -4.28
CA GLU A 262 -6.42 -9.46 -4.28
C GLU A 262 -7.11 -9.29 -2.92
N GLU A 263 -7.62 -10.37 -2.34
CA GLU A 263 -8.25 -10.33 -1.01
C GLU A 263 -7.27 -9.79 0.05
N LEU A 264 -6.01 -10.22 -0.04
CA LEU A 264 -4.96 -9.78 0.88
C LEU A 264 -4.57 -8.32 0.65
N LEU A 265 -4.53 -7.84 -0.60
CA LEU A 265 -4.29 -6.43 -0.93
C LEU A 265 -5.34 -5.51 -0.33
N TYR A 266 -6.61 -5.86 -0.46
CA TYR A 266 -7.70 -5.11 0.17
C TYR A 266 -7.55 -5.08 1.69
N ALA A 267 -7.22 -6.21 2.32
CA ALA A 267 -7.00 -6.28 3.76
C ALA A 267 -5.78 -5.44 4.21
N VAL A 268 -4.69 -5.45 3.42
CA VAL A 268 -3.51 -4.60 3.65
C VAL A 268 -3.89 -3.13 3.65
N PHE A 269 -4.69 -2.66 2.70
CA PHE A 269 -5.06 -1.24 2.65
C PHE A 269 -5.87 -0.77 3.86
N VAL A 270 -6.76 -1.61 4.38
CA VAL A 270 -7.59 -1.28 5.54
C VAL A 270 -6.76 -1.28 6.83
N VAL A 271 -5.95 -2.31 7.04
CA VAL A 271 -5.29 -2.57 8.33
C VAL A 271 -3.93 -1.86 8.43
N SER A 272 -3.29 -1.54 7.31
CA SER A 272 -1.96 -0.93 7.32
C SER A 272 -1.89 0.39 8.12
N SER A 273 -0.76 0.55 8.79
CA SER A 273 -0.39 1.70 9.60
C SER A 273 1.09 2.00 9.38
N GLU A 274 1.43 3.28 9.23
CA GLU A 274 2.81 3.76 9.07
C GLU A 274 3.74 3.31 10.21
N ASN A 275 3.17 3.02 11.39
CA ASN A 275 3.91 2.58 12.58
C ASN A 275 3.94 1.07 12.77
N SER A 276 3.53 0.28 11.77
CA SER A 276 3.55 -1.18 11.88
C SER A 276 4.43 -1.80 10.82
N THR A 277 5.18 -2.82 11.24
CA THR A 277 6.02 -3.59 10.32
C THR A 277 5.17 -4.55 9.51
N VAL A 278 5.71 -5.06 8.40
CA VAL A 278 5.04 -6.12 7.63
C VAL A 278 4.80 -7.36 8.48
N ALA A 279 5.73 -7.72 9.38
CA ALA A 279 5.56 -8.86 10.29
C ALA A 279 4.40 -8.67 11.28
N GLU A 280 4.27 -7.47 11.86
CA GLU A 280 3.14 -7.12 12.73
C GLU A 280 1.80 -7.14 11.96
N LEU A 281 1.80 -6.63 10.73
CA LEU A 281 0.64 -6.65 9.86
C LEU A 281 0.22 -8.08 9.49
N ALA A 282 1.17 -8.98 9.22
CA ALA A 282 0.90 -10.39 8.93
C ALA A 282 0.24 -11.08 10.12
N THR A 283 0.74 -10.79 11.32
CA THR A 283 0.17 -11.29 12.58
C THR A 283 -1.26 -10.77 12.79
N THR A 284 -1.49 -9.48 12.52
CA THR A 284 -2.82 -8.85 12.65
C THR A 284 -3.82 -9.46 11.68
N LEU A 285 -3.41 -9.66 10.43
CA LEU A 285 -4.24 -10.24 9.36
C LEU A 285 -4.35 -11.77 9.45
N GLN A 286 -3.57 -12.43 10.31
CA GLN A 286 -3.46 -13.90 10.36
C GLN A 286 -3.08 -14.50 8.99
N ALA A 287 -2.25 -13.77 8.24
CA ALA A 287 -1.79 -14.15 6.91
C ALA A 287 -0.36 -14.70 6.95
N GLU A 288 0.00 -15.51 5.97
CA GLU A 288 1.39 -15.95 5.80
C GLU A 288 2.27 -14.74 5.43
N LEU A 289 3.41 -14.59 6.11
CA LEU A 289 4.32 -13.46 5.92
C LEU A 289 4.76 -13.31 4.45
N SER A 290 5.08 -14.41 3.78
CA SER A 290 5.49 -14.44 2.37
C SER A 290 4.41 -13.90 1.41
N GLN A 291 3.14 -14.23 1.68
CA GLN A 291 2.00 -13.76 0.90
C GLN A 291 1.76 -12.27 1.15
N LEU A 292 1.92 -11.82 2.41
CA LEU A 292 1.79 -10.41 2.74
C LEU A 292 2.91 -9.57 2.12
N GLN A 293 4.16 -10.04 2.14
CA GLN A 293 5.27 -9.40 1.46
C GLN A 293 5.00 -9.27 -0.04
N THR A 294 4.40 -10.30 -0.66
CA THR A 294 3.99 -10.27 -2.07
C THR A 294 2.91 -9.22 -2.32
N ALA A 295 1.87 -9.14 -1.48
CA ALA A 295 0.84 -8.13 -1.59
C ALA A 295 1.40 -6.70 -1.39
N ALA A 296 2.23 -6.49 -0.36
CA ALA A 296 2.89 -5.21 -0.11
C ALA A 296 3.82 -4.80 -1.27
N SER A 297 4.60 -5.75 -1.81
CA SER A 297 5.46 -5.55 -2.99
C SER A 297 4.63 -5.07 -4.18
N PHE A 298 3.48 -5.71 -4.41
CA PHE A 298 2.57 -5.32 -5.48
C PHE A 298 1.92 -3.94 -5.27
N ALA A 299 1.48 -3.63 -4.04
CA ALA A 299 0.99 -2.30 -3.71
C ALA A 299 2.05 -1.20 -3.96
N CYS A 300 3.32 -1.49 -3.68
CA CYS A 300 4.43 -0.59 -4.00
C CYS A 300 4.62 -0.41 -5.51
N ARG A 301 4.51 -1.49 -6.30
CA ARG A 301 4.60 -1.44 -7.76
C ARG A 301 3.55 -0.53 -8.39
N LEU A 302 2.36 -0.49 -7.81
CA LEU A 302 1.26 0.37 -8.26
C LEU A 302 1.35 1.82 -7.73
N GLY A 303 2.30 2.12 -6.84
CA GLY A 303 2.42 3.44 -6.19
C GLY A 303 1.38 3.66 -5.09
N TRP A 304 0.66 2.63 -4.68
CA TRP A 304 -0.36 2.69 -3.62
C TRP A 304 0.19 2.41 -2.23
N ALA A 305 1.44 1.95 -2.14
CA ALA A 305 2.20 1.87 -0.90
C ALA A 305 3.59 2.47 -1.10
N VAL A 306 4.05 3.27 -0.14
CA VAL A 306 5.38 3.86 -0.11
C VAL A 306 6.16 3.27 1.05
N LYS A 307 7.33 2.70 0.77
CA LYS A 307 8.24 2.18 1.80
C LYS A 307 8.79 3.34 2.60
N LEU A 308 8.65 3.27 3.93
CA LEU A 308 9.24 4.23 4.86
C LEU A 308 10.68 3.80 5.13
N ILE A 309 11.64 4.57 4.63
CA ILE A 309 13.06 4.34 4.86
C ILE A 309 13.47 5.22 6.05
N ASP A 310 13.95 4.60 7.12
CA ASP A 310 14.53 5.33 8.25
C ASP A 310 15.91 5.89 7.83
N PRO A 311 16.11 7.21 7.80
CA PRO A 311 17.40 7.80 7.46
C PRO A 311 18.55 7.29 8.35
N GLY A 312 18.26 6.90 9.60
CA GLY A 312 19.25 6.37 10.54
C GLY A 312 19.80 4.99 10.14
N SER A 313 18.97 4.14 9.53
CA SER A 313 19.37 2.80 9.08
C SER A 313 20.30 2.84 7.86
N VAL A 314 20.11 3.81 6.97
CA VAL A 314 20.95 4.00 5.77
C VAL A 314 22.38 4.40 6.14
N LEU A 315 22.55 5.20 7.20
CA LEU A 315 23.87 5.63 7.70
C LEU A 315 24.63 4.50 8.43
N LEU A 316 23.91 3.60 9.11
CA LEU A 316 24.48 2.43 9.77
C LEU A 316 24.97 1.37 8.76
N GLU A 317 24.26 1.19 7.65
CA GLU A 317 24.64 0.26 6.59
C GLU A 317 25.87 0.77 5.82
N GLN A 318 25.97 2.09 5.60
CA GLN A 318 27.15 2.73 5.01
C GLN A 318 28.40 2.63 5.90
N THR A 319 28.24 2.71 7.23
CA THR A 319 29.35 2.55 8.17
C THR A 319 29.79 1.10 8.34
N ALA A 320 28.87 0.14 8.27
CA ALA A 320 29.21 -1.29 8.26
C ALA A 320 29.99 -1.70 7.00
N ASN A 321 29.62 -1.16 5.83
CA ASN A 321 30.34 -1.41 4.58
C ASN A 321 31.71 -0.72 4.54
N ALA A 322 31.86 0.44 5.17
CA ALA A 322 33.15 1.14 5.28
C ALA A 322 34.16 0.47 6.24
N LEU A 323 33.70 -0.41 7.14
CA LEU A 323 34.56 -1.15 8.07
C LEU A 323 34.98 -2.54 7.57
N ASN A 324 34.42 -2.98 6.43
CA ASN A 324 34.72 -4.28 5.83
C ASN A 324 35.68 -4.22 4.63
N ASP A 325 36.18 -3.03 4.26
CA ASP A 325 37.03 -2.82 3.07
C ASP A 325 38.54 -2.80 3.37
N ASP A 326 38.94 -3.08 4.63
CA ASP A 326 40.35 -3.17 5.03
C ASP A 326 40.63 -4.55 5.67
N GLU A 327 40.95 -5.56 4.87
CA GLU A 327 42.08 -6.50 5.09
C GLU A 327 42.19 -7.55 3.97
N ASP A 328 43.14 -7.34 3.06
CA ASP A 328 43.75 -8.41 2.24
C ASP A 328 45.11 -8.77 2.87
N GLY A 329 45.30 -10.05 3.20
CA GLY A 329 46.47 -10.53 3.93
C GLY A 329 46.44 -12.02 4.28
N SER A 330 46.70 -12.87 3.30
CA SER A 330 46.91 -14.33 3.34
C SER A 330 47.44 -14.95 4.66
N PHE A 331 46.89 -16.10 5.09
CA PHE A 331 47.60 -17.39 5.34
C PHE A 331 46.62 -18.53 5.69
N ALA A 332 46.98 -19.76 5.30
CA ALA A 332 46.13 -20.95 5.31
C ALA A 332 46.09 -21.75 6.64
N THR A 333 45.10 -22.65 6.73
CA THR A 333 45.12 -24.04 7.26
C THR A 333 44.24 -24.37 8.49
N VAL A 334 43.17 -25.14 8.25
CA VAL A 334 42.54 -26.27 9.00
C VAL A 334 42.25 -26.15 10.51
N GLY A 335 40.98 -26.43 10.89
CA GLY A 335 40.68 -27.08 12.19
C GLY A 335 39.29 -26.81 12.79
N SER A 336 38.48 -27.86 12.87
CA SER A 336 37.16 -27.99 13.51
C SER A 336 37.09 -27.56 14.99
N GLY A 337 35.89 -27.18 15.47
CA GLY A 337 35.55 -27.30 16.90
C GLY A 337 34.52 -26.30 17.44
N SER A 338 33.29 -26.77 17.64
CA SER A 338 32.29 -26.17 18.53
C SER A 338 32.80 -26.00 19.97
N THR A 339 32.50 -24.88 20.64
CA THR A 339 31.77 -24.82 21.93
C THR A 339 31.73 -23.40 22.50
N SER A 340 30.55 -23.05 23.00
CA SER A 340 30.19 -22.09 24.04
C SER A 340 31.25 -21.69 25.06
N LEU A 341 31.33 -20.39 25.40
CA LEU A 341 31.53 -19.90 26.76
C LEU A 341 30.76 -18.58 26.97
N ASP A 342 29.83 -18.62 27.93
CA ASP A 342 29.17 -17.51 28.60
C ASP A 342 29.86 -17.28 29.96
N ALA A 343 29.51 -16.16 30.62
CA ALA A 343 29.81 -15.68 31.97
C ALA A 343 30.95 -14.64 32.07
N GLY A 344 30.76 -13.45 32.62
CA GLY A 344 29.58 -12.88 33.30
C GLY A 344 29.99 -11.71 34.22
N LEU A 345 28.97 -11.19 34.95
CA LEU A 345 28.97 -10.24 36.09
C LEU A 345 28.90 -8.74 35.73
N PHE A 346 27.87 -7.94 36.10
CA PHE A 346 27.06 -7.94 37.33
C PHE A 346 25.60 -7.41 37.18
N GLN A 347 24.69 -8.19 37.81
CA GLN A 347 23.56 -7.85 38.69
C GLN A 347 22.26 -7.15 38.21
N GLN A 348 21.22 -7.99 38.27
CA GLN A 348 19.80 -7.76 38.59
C GLN A 348 19.52 -6.61 39.56
N ASP A 349 18.50 -5.81 39.20
CA ASP A 349 17.31 -5.65 40.03
C ASP A 349 16.07 -5.55 39.12
N GLY A 350 15.05 -6.34 39.43
CA GLY A 350 13.86 -6.50 38.61
C GLY A 350 12.78 -5.48 38.95
N PHE A 351 12.08 -4.98 37.93
CA PHE A 351 10.63 -4.79 37.91
C PHE A 351 10.21 -4.62 36.44
N GLY A 352 9.20 -5.38 36.02
CA GLY A 352 8.75 -5.45 34.63
C GLY A 352 8.37 -4.08 34.09
N THR A 353 8.86 -3.76 32.90
CA THR A 353 8.37 -2.61 32.13
C THR A 353 8.18 -3.06 30.69
N GLU A 354 6.93 -2.95 30.26
CA GLU A 354 6.46 -3.12 28.90
C GLU A 354 7.30 -2.22 27.97
N ASN A 355 8.05 -2.81 27.05
CA ASN A 355 8.72 -2.08 25.99
C ASN A 355 7.68 -1.56 24.98
N HIS A 356 7.03 -0.47 25.34
CA HIS A 356 6.35 0.37 24.37
C HIS A 356 7.41 1.20 23.64
N GLY A 357 7.48 1.03 22.31
CA GLY A 357 8.24 1.92 21.42
C GLY A 357 7.84 3.40 21.60
N PRO A 358 8.61 4.34 21.02
CA PRO A 358 8.50 5.76 21.33
C PRO A 358 7.06 6.24 21.17
N SER A 359 6.47 6.66 22.29
CA SER A 359 5.11 7.17 22.38
C SER A 359 4.96 8.37 21.45
N SER A 360 4.22 8.20 20.35
CA SER A 360 3.78 9.31 19.50
C SER A 360 3.03 10.32 20.38
N ALA A 361 3.48 11.58 20.39
CA ALA A 361 2.86 12.69 21.11
C ALA A 361 1.38 12.96 20.73
N TYR A 362 0.86 12.26 19.71
CA TYR A 362 -0.51 12.35 19.21
C TYR A 362 -1.31 11.08 19.50
N ALA A 363 -2.52 11.27 20.03
CA ALA A 363 -3.51 10.19 20.13
C ALA A 363 -4.18 9.95 18.76
N ARG A 364 -4.33 8.67 18.36
CA ARG A 364 -5.03 8.32 17.11
C ARG A 364 -6.52 8.14 17.36
N VAL A 365 -7.35 8.61 16.44
CA VAL A 365 -8.81 8.48 16.46
C VAL A 365 -9.25 7.92 15.11
N ALA A 366 -10.12 6.90 15.13
CA ALA A 366 -10.82 6.44 13.95
C ALA A 366 -12.22 7.09 13.89
N PHE A 367 -12.53 7.72 12.77
CA PHE A 367 -13.86 8.22 12.43
C PHE A 367 -14.53 7.25 11.47
N VAL A 368 -15.53 6.52 11.95
CA VAL A 368 -16.21 5.47 11.16
C VAL A 368 -17.38 6.08 10.40
N VAL A 369 -17.46 5.77 9.10
CA VAL A 369 -18.48 6.28 8.18
C VAL A 369 -19.18 5.14 7.43
N ASP A 370 -20.40 5.41 6.96
CA ASP A 370 -21.19 4.48 6.15
C ASP A 370 -20.90 4.59 4.63
N ALA A 371 -21.46 3.68 3.82
CA ALA A 371 -21.33 3.76 2.36
C ALA A 371 -21.92 5.05 1.76
N ASN A 372 -22.83 5.74 2.45
CA ASN A 372 -23.46 6.94 1.91
C ASN A 372 -22.43 8.07 1.75
N ILE A 373 -21.51 8.25 2.70
CA ILE A 373 -20.46 9.28 2.58
C ILE A 373 -19.62 9.09 1.32
N THR A 374 -19.28 7.84 0.97
CA THR A 374 -18.49 7.56 -0.24
C THR A 374 -19.27 7.94 -1.50
N SER A 375 -20.59 7.70 -1.50
CA SER A 375 -21.47 8.07 -2.61
C SER A 375 -21.56 9.58 -2.78
N TYR A 376 -21.64 10.33 -1.68
CA TYR A 376 -21.69 11.79 -1.70
C TYR A 376 -20.39 12.40 -2.23
N LEU A 377 -19.23 11.84 -1.87
CA LEU A 377 -17.92 12.30 -2.33
C LEU A 377 -17.62 11.91 -3.80
N MET A 378 -18.24 10.83 -4.31
CA MET A 378 -18.07 10.35 -5.69
C MET A 378 -18.82 11.18 -6.74
N MET A 379 -19.70 12.09 -6.34
CA MET A 379 -20.45 12.92 -7.29
C MET A 379 -19.57 14.01 -7.89
N GLY A 380 -19.07 13.73 -9.10
CA GLY A 380 -18.14 14.61 -9.82
C GLY A 380 -18.68 16.02 -10.13
N SER A 381 -19.99 16.26 -10.01
CA SER A 381 -20.60 17.58 -10.12
C SER A 381 -20.35 18.49 -8.91
N VAL A 382 -19.99 17.93 -7.75
CA VAL A 382 -19.81 18.66 -6.49
C VAL A 382 -18.37 19.18 -6.38
N SER A 383 -17.37 18.32 -6.61
CA SER A 383 -15.97 18.74 -6.81
C SER A 383 -15.13 17.61 -7.45
N PRO A 384 -14.31 17.90 -8.49
CA PRO A 384 -13.42 16.90 -9.08
C PRO A 384 -12.38 16.34 -8.11
N GLY A 385 -11.93 17.14 -7.12
CA GLY A 385 -10.91 16.74 -6.15
C GLY A 385 -11.37 15.62 -5.20
N LEU A 386 -12.67 15.55 -4.90
CA LEU A 386 -13.23 14.59 -3.94
C LEU A 386 -13.28 13.16 -4.47
N LYS A 387 -13.27 12.98 -5.80
CA LYS A 387 -13.34 11.66 -6.42
C LYS A 387 -12.19 10.76 -5.96
N SER A 388 -10.97 11.28 -5.88
CA SER A 388 -9.79 10.49 -5.49
C SER A 388 -9.90 9.98 -4.05
N HIS A 389 -10.32 10.85 -3.12
CA HIS A 389 -10.58 10.48 -1.72
C HIS A 389 -11.71 9.46 -1.60
N ALA A 390 -12.77 9.64 -2.38
CA ALA A 390 -13.93 8.76 -2.35
C ALA A 390 -13.62 7.36 -2.88
N VAL A 391 -12.88 7.27 -4.00
CA VAL A 391 -12.40 5.98 -4.54
C VAL A 391 -11.49 5.29 -3.54
N THR A 392 -10.54 6.03 -2.94
CA THR A 392 -9.66 5.48 -1.91
C THR A 392 -10.46 4.96 -0.72
N LEU A 393 -11.40 5.75 -0.19
CA LEU A 393 -12.24 5.33 0.93
C LEU A 393 -13.15 4.14 0.57
N TYR A 394 -13.65 4.06 -0.67
CA TYR A 394 -14.51 2.98 -1.13
C TYR A 394 -13.73 1.67 -1.29
N GLU A 395 -12.58 1.70 -1.96
CA GLU A 395 -11.80 0.53 -2.34
C GLU A 395 -10.80 0.11 -1.25
N ALA A 396 -9.98 1.04 -0.76
CA ALA A 396 -9.04 0.78 0.35
C ALA A 396 -9.72 0.75 1.72
N GLY A 397 -10.97 1.24 1.84
CA GLY A 397 -11.73 1.21 3.09
C GLY A 397 -11.26 2.19 4.16
N LYS A 398 -10.19 2.96 3.88
CA LYS A 398 -9.54 3.86 4.84
C LYS A 398 -8.98 5.10 4.15
N LEU A 399 -9.11 6.26 4.80
CA LEU A 399 -8.28 7.44 4.54
C LEU A 399 -7.44 7.72 5.79
N GLY A 400 -6.12 7.67 5.64
CA GLY A 400 -5.20 7.92 6.74
C GLY A 400 -5.07 9.40 7.07
N TYR A 401 -4.56 9.71 8.26
CA TYR A 401 -4.27 11.07 8.75
C TYR A 401 -3.61 11.99 7.70
N ALA A 402 -2.64 11.47 6.94
CA ALA A 402 -1.92 12.25 5.93
C ALA A 402 -2.83 12.79 4.80
N SER A 403 -3.98 12.16 4.55
CA SER A 403 -4.94 12.57 3.52
C SER A 403 -6.03 13.51 4.06
N ILE A 404 -6.13 13.69 5.37
CA ILE A 404 -7.22 14.46 6.00
C ILE A 404 -7.10 15.96 5.70
N GLU A 405 -5.88 16.49 5.65
CA GLU A 405 -5.65 17.90 5.30
C GLU A 405 -6.07 18.19 3.85
N ASP A 406 -5.58 17.39 2.91
CA ASP A 406 -5.98 17.45 1.49
C ASP A 406 -7.49 17.32 1.33
N LEU A 407 -8.12 16.36 2.01
CA LEU A 407 -9.58 16.19 1.99
C LEU A 407 -10.30 17.44 2.52
N CYS A 408 -9.82 18.03 3.62
CA CYS A 408 -10.41 19.25 4.18
C CYS A 408 -10.26 20.45 3.22
N ASN A 409 -9.15 20.53 2.50
CA ASN A 409 -8.89 21.53 1.47
C ASN A 409 -9.84 21.33 0.28
N ASP A 410 -9.99 20.11 -0.23
CA ASP A 410 -10.92 19.81 -1.31
C ASP A 410 -12.38 20.06 -0.91
N LEU A 411 -12.76 19.71 0.32
CA LEU A 411 -14.09 19.99 0.87
C LEU A 411 -14.33 21.48 1.05
N SER A 412 -13.29 22.30 1.29
CA SER A 412 -13.44 23.76 1.41
C SER A 412 -13.89 24.40 0.09
N THR A 413 -13.61 23.77 -1.05
CA THR A 413 -14.06 24.25 -2.37
C THR A 413 -15.58 24.23 -2.54
N LEU A 414 -16.31 23.59 -1.62
CA LEU A 414 -17.76 23.57 -1.57
C LEU A 414 -18.35 24.74 -0.78
N GLU A 415 -17.52 25.45 0.01
CA GLU A 415 -17.99 26.57 0.82
C GLU A 415 -18.54 27.69 -0.07
N GLY A 416 -19.74 28.18 0.30
CA GLY A 416 -20.41 29.27 -0.42
C GLY A 416 -21.06 28.87 -1.76
N LYS A 417 -20.86 27.63 -2.25
CA LYS A 417 -21.56 27.14 -3.44
C LYS A 417 -22.99 26.75 -3.08
N ARG A 418 -23.95 27.17 -3.91
CA ARG A 418 -25.34 26.73 -3.84
C ARG A 418 -25.59 25.72 -4.95
N PHE A 419 -26.20 24.60 -4.57
CA PHE A 419 -26.64 23.56 -5.48
C PHE A 419 -28.16 23.45 -5.44
N GLU A 420 -28.75 22.90 -6.49
CA GLU A 420 -30.20 22.68 -6.56
C GLU A 420 -30.54 21.22 -6.25
N GLY A 421 -31.67 21.01 -5.56
CA GLY A 421 -32.20 19.69 -5.24
C GLY A 421 -31.28 18.85 -4.34
N GLU A 422 -31.21 17.54 -4.63
CA GLU A 422 -30.44 16.56 -3.85
C GLU A 422 -28.94 16.89 -3.77
N LEU A 423 -28.39 17.62 -4.75
CA LEU A 423 -26.99 18.05 -4.71
C LEU A 423 -26.68 18.97 -3.52
N GLN A 424 -27.66 19.75 -3.05
CA GLN A 424 -27.47 20.57 -1.87
C GLN A 424 -27.36 19.72 -0.60
N GLU A 425 -28.10 18.62 -0.50
CA GLU A 425 -28.00 17.70 0.62
C GLU A 425 -26.62 17.03 0.65
N PHE A 426 -26.10 16.59 -0.50
CA PHE A 426 -24.75 16.02 -0.59
C PHE A 426 -23.67 17.03 -0.21
N ALA A 427 -23.81 18.29 -0.66
CA ALA A 427 -22.91 19.36 -0.26
C ALA A 427 -22.96 19.63 1.26
N ASN A 428 -24.14 19.58 1.87
CA ASN A 428 -24.31 19.75 3.31
C ASN A 428 -23.64 18.60 4.10
N HIS A 429 -23.76 17.36 3.63
CA HIS A 429 -23.08 16.21 4.23
C HIS A 429 -21.55 16.32 4.10
N ALA A 430 -21.06 16.72 2.94
CA ALA A 430 -19.63 16.95 2.70
C ALA A 430 -19.08 18.09 3.59
N PHE A 431 -19.85 19.17 3.77
CA PHE A 431 -19.50 20.25 4.69
C PHE A 431 -19.46 19.78 6.15
N SER A 432 -20.48 19.02 6.57
CA SER A 432 -20.54 18.45 7.92
C SER A 432 -19.34 17.55 8.20
N LEU A 433 -18.93 16.74 7.22
CA LEU A 433 -17.72 15.94 7.30
C LEU A 433 -16.47 16.81 7.54
N ARG A 434 -16.27 17.89 6.78
CA ARG A 434 -15.14 18.82 6.98
C ARG A 434 -15.13 19.42 8.37
N VAL A 435 -16.28 19.87 8.88
CA VAL A 435 -16.39 20.47 10.22
C VAL A 435 -15.99 19.46 11.30
N VAL A 436 -16.50 18.23 11.21
CA VAL A 436 -16.15 17.16 12.15
C VAL A 436 -14.65 16.84 12.10
N LEU A 437 -14.07 16.73 10.90
CA LEU A 437 -12.64 16.44 10.74
C LEU A 437 -11.76 17.55 11.31
N LYS A 438 -12.07 18.83 11.02
CA LYS A 438 -11.35 19.98 11.59
C LYS A 438 -11.47 20.03 13.12
N CYS A 439 -12.66 19.74 13.66
CA CYS A 439 -12.88 19.68 15.10
C CYS A 439 -12.08 18.55 15.76
N LEU A 440 -12.02 17.37 15.13
CA LEU A 440 -11.23 16.26 15.63
C LEU A 440 -9.72 16.55 15.58
N THR A 441 -9.22 17.13 14.49
CA THR A 441 -7.78 17.45 14.38
C THR A 441 -7.35 18.61 15.29
N SER A 442 -8.23 19.56 15.58
CA SER A 442 -7.99 20.68 16.50
C SER A 442 -8.05 20.31 17.98
N GLY A 443 -8.41 19.07 18.32
CA GLY A 443 -8.60 18.66 19.71
C GLY A 443 -9.93 19.07 20.33
N GLY A 444 -10.93 19.38 19.49
CA GLY A 444 -12.28 19.74 19.89
C GLY A 444 -12.57 21.25 19.91
N LEU A 445 -11.71 22.07 19.31
CA LEU A 445 -11.94 23.51 19.14
C LEU A 445 -12.78 23.78 17.89
N SER A 446 -13.72 24.72 18.00
CA SER A 446 -14.55 25.15 16.86
C SER A 446 -13.67 25.80 15.78
N PRO A 447 -13.97 25.68 14.48
CA PRO A 447 -13.26 26.39 13.42
C PRO A 447 -13.18 27.92 13.67
N ASP A 448 -14.19 28.51 14.31
CA ASP A 448 -14.24 29.94 14.65
C ASP A 448 -13.25 30.34 15.77
N GLU A 449 -12.75 29.39 16.56
CA GLU A 449 -11.77 29.61 17.64
C GLU A 449 -10.31 29.47 17.16
N LEU A 450 -10.09 29.03 15.92
CA LEU A 450 -8.75 28.90 15.31
C LEU A 450 -8.26 30.19 14.62
N ASP A 451 -9.17 31.07 14.20
CA ASP A 451 -8.86 32.30 13.46
C ASP A 451 -8.61 33.53 14.37
N THR A 452 -8.58 33.35 15.69
CA THR A 452 -8.20 34.42 16.62
C THR A 452 -6.68 34.36 16.88
N PRO A 453 -5.91 35.44 16.67
CA PRO A 453 -4.48 35.42 16.96
C PRO A 453 -4.28 35.28 18.47
N ALA A 454 -3.96 34.07 18.92
CA ALA A 454 -3.57 33.82 20.29
C ALA A 454 -2.22 34.48 20.56
N VAL A 455 -2.28 35.60 21.28
CA VAL A 455 -1.13 36.21 21.95
C VAL A 455 -0.49 35.15 22.87
N GLY A 456 0.75 34.78 22.54
CA GLY A 456 1.73 34.20 23.47
C GLY A 456 1.59 32.71 23.80
N SER A 457 2.19 31.85 22.98
CA SER A 457 2.82 30.62 23.49
C SER A 457 4.27 30.61 23.01
N SER A 458 5.16 30.99 23.93
CA SER A 458 6.61 30.88 23.77
C SER A 458 6.98 29.40 23.56
N ASN A 459 7.44 29.07 22.35
CA ASN A 459 8.22 27.87 22.12
C ASN A 459 9.69 28.28 22.14
N ASN A 460 10.37 27.95 23.23
CA ASN A 460 11.82 27.94 23.32
C ASN A 460 12.35 26.72 22.56
N GLU A 461 12.61 26.83 21.26
CA GLU A 461 13.57 25.98 20.54
C GLU A 461 14.16 26.77 19.38
N GLU A 462 15.10 27.68 19.66
CA GLU A 462 16.09 28.08 18.67
C GLU A 462 17.34 28.65 19.37
N VAL A 463 18.26 27.75 19.72
CA VAL A 463 19.67 28.08 19.91
C VAL A 463 20.43 27.27 18.88
N THR A 464 20.74 27.89 17.74
CA THR A 464 22.07 27.98 17.10
C THR A 464 21.93 28.54 15.68
N SER A 465 22.05 29.86 15.51
CA SER A 465 23.10 30.48 14.67
C SER A 465 22.96 32.02 14.70
N MET A 466 23.84 32.66 15.47
CA MET A 466 24.32 34.01 15.15
C MET A 466 25.47 33.79 14.13
N VAL A 467 25.80 34.64 13.16
CA VAL A 467 26.08 36.09 13.23
C VAL A 467 26.12 36.69 11.80
N ALA A 468 25.84 38.00 11.72
CA ALA A 468 26.28 39.01 10.74
C ALA A 468 25.58 39.07 9.37
N ASP A 469 25.15 40.23 8.82
CA ASP A 469 25.46 41.62 9.18
C ASP A 469 24.47 42.63 8.57
N MET A 470 24.27 43.72 9.31
CA MET A 470 24.07 45.13 8.90
C MET A 470 23.16 45.49 7.71
N SER A 471 22.12 46.32 7.97
CA SER A 471 22.19 47.80 7.93
C SER A 471 20.89 48.51 7.47
N LEU A 472 20.50 49.51 8.26
CA LEU A 472 19.83 50.78 7.91
C LEU A 472 18.36 50.76 7.42
N LYS A 473 17.46 51.43 8.15
CA LYS A 473 17.26 52.90 8.06
C LYS A 473 16.31 53.42 9.15
N GLN A 474 16.73 54.53 9.75
CA GLN A 474 15.94 55.51 10.50
C GLN A 474 15.03 56.33 9.59
N GLU A 475 13.93 56.85 10.13
CA GLU A 475 13.37 58.21 9.97
C GLU A 475 12.02 58.23 10.72
N SER A 476 11.96 58.81 11.94
CA SER A 476 11.74 60.23 12.30
C SER A 476 10.26 60.60 12.48
N GLU A 477 9.92 60.83 13.75
CA GLU A 477 8.89 61.64 14.43
C GLU A 477 8.48 62.99 13.74
N PRO A 478 7.51 63.85 14.22
CA PRO A 478 7.09 64.04 15.64
C PRO A 478 5.65 64.55 15.99
N ALA A 479 5.44 64.62 17.32
CA ALA A 479 4.65 65.59 18.12
C ALA A 479 3.11 65.49 18.07
N VAL A 480 2.36 65.64 19.18
CA VAL A 480 2.35 66.76 20.15
C VAL A 480 1.86 66.32 21.56
N ASN A 481 2.49 66.94 22.58
CA ASN A 481 2.19 67.19 24.01
C ASN A 481 0.70 67.14 24.47
N GLU A 482 0.29 66.99 25.75
CA GLU A 482 0.70 67.51 27.07
C GLU A 482 0.13 66.57 28.20
N MET A 483 0.90 66.14 29.22
CA MET A 483 1.02 66.68 30.60
C MET A 483 -0.33 66.83 31.37
N GLY A 484 -0.77 65.89 32.23
CA GLY A 484 -0.40 65.69 33.66
C GLY A 484 -1.51 66.23 34.62
N PRO A 485 -1.52 66.02 35.96
CA PRO A 485 -1.01 64.91 36.78
C PRO A 485 -1.93 64.48 37.98
N LEU A 486 -1.52 63.41 38.69
CA LEU A 486 -1.61 63.16 40.16
C LEU A 486 -2.98 63.16 40.91
N ALA A 487 -3.34 62.03 41.53
CA ALA A 487 -3.19 61.78 42.99
C ALA A 487 -4.22 60.76 43.56
N ASN A 488 -3.65 59.74 44.22
CA ASN A 488 -4.12 58.92 45.35
C ASN A 488 -5.55 59.11 45.89
N ASP A 489 -6.28 57.99 46.08
CA ASP A 489 -6.64 57.59 47.44
C ASP A 489 -6.87 56.07 47.58
N SER A 490 -6.47 55.60 48.74
CA SER A 490 -6.55 54.27 49.33
C SER A 490 -7.97 53.83 49.68
N GLY A 491 -8.23 52.53 49.57
CA GLY A 491 -9.51 51.94 49.97
C GLY A 491 -9.49 50.42 49.92
N THR A 492 -8.86 49.82 50.92
CA THR A 492 -8.89 48.37 51.18
C THR A 492 -10.29 47.95 51.61
N THR A 493 -10.97 47.13 50.80
CA THR A 493 -12.00 46.22 51.30
C THR A 493 -11.71 44.81 50.79
N ASN A 494 -11.25 44.00 51.74
CA ASN A 494 -11.19 42.55 51.60
C ASN A 494 -12.60 41.98 51.43
N GLY A 495 -12.72 41.00 50.54
CA GLY A 495 -13.71 39.93 50.70
C GLY A 495 -14.51 39.65 49.44
N VAL A 496 -14.35 38.41 48.95
CA VAL A 496 -15.21 37.68 48.01
C VAL A 496 -14.85 37.85 46.53
N ALA A 497 -13.91 37.01 46.06
CA ALA A 497 -14.07 36.19 44.83
C ALA A 497 -12.74 35.46 44.49
N ASN A 498 -12.35 34.46 45.27
CA ASN A 498 -11.31 33.50 44.86
C ASN A 498 -11.93 32.34 44.07
N ASP A 499 -12.64 32.63 42.97
CA ASP A 499 -13.25 31.62 42.09
C ASP A 499 -12.95 31.87 40.59
N VAL A 500 -11.80 32.47 40.26
CA VAL A 500 -11.41 32.71 38.83
C VAL A 500 -10.02 32.17 38.48
N GLU A 501 -9.35 31.45 39.38
CA GLU A 501 -8.03 30.85 39.10
C GLU A 501 -8.07 29.32 39.18
N ASN A 502 -8.94 28.72 38.36
CA ASN A 502 -8.83 27.32 37.95
C ASN A 502 -9.34 27.18 36.51
N ILE A 503 -8.88 28.06 35.61
CA ILE A 503 -8.86 27.71 34.19
C ILE A 503 -7.74 26.70 34.05
N ILE A 504 -8.10 25.43 34.21
CA ILE A 504 -7.34 24.29 33.73
C ILE A 504 -6.90 24.67 32.31
N GLN A 505 -5.60 24.93 32.11
CA GLN A 505 -5.00 24.94 30.79
C GLN A 505 -5.27 23.54 30.22
N LYS A 506 -6.41 23.38 29.55
CA LYS A 506 -6.76 22.15 28.84
C LYS A 506 -5.65 22.00 27.81
N LYS A 507 -4.68 21.11 28.09
CA LYS A 507 -3.72 20.64 27.09
C LYS A 507 -4.55 20.19 25.89
N VAL A 508 -4.59 21.02 24.86
CA VAL A 508 -5.31 20.72 23.62
C VAL A 508 -4.64 19.50 23.03
N ARG A 509 -5.32 18.35 23.11
CA ARG A 509 -4.80 17.10 22.57
C ARG A 509 -5.02 17.15 21.07
N LYS A 510 -3.94 17.24 20.30
CA LYS A 510 -4.01 17.07 18.84
C LYS A 510 -4.21 15.58 18.54
N TYR A 511 -5.17 15.28 17.68
CA TYR A 511 -5.47 13.91 17.27
C TYR A 511 -5.03 13.65 15.83
N ARG A 512 -4.47 12.47 15.58
CA ARG A 512 -4.32 11.94 14.22
C ARG A 512 -5.60 11.18 13.88
N VAL A 513 -6.36 11.69 12.91
CA VAL A 513 -7.67 11.14 12.54
C VAL A 513 -7.52 10.25 11.32
N ASP A 514 -8.04 9.03 11.38
CA ASP A 514 -8.23 8.17 10.21
C ASP A 514 -9.74 8.05 9.95
N ILE A 515 -10.17 8.05 8.68
CA ILE A 515 -11.56 7.73 8.31
C ILE A 515 -11.62 6.26 7.92
N LEU A 516 -12.53 5.50 8.52
CA LEU A 516 -12.74 4.08 8.21
C LEU A 516 -14.14 3.82 7.69
N ARG A 517 -14.24 3.10 6.58
CA ARG A 517 -15.53 2.69 6.02
C ARG A 517 -16.06 1.45 6.74
N CYS A 518 -17.30 1.50 7.22
CA CYS A 518 -17.87 0.41 8.02
C CYS A 518 -18.04 -0.89 7.22
N GLU A 519 -18.37 -0.84 5.93
CA GLU A 519 -18.49 -2.05 5.11
C GLU A 519 -17.15 -2.74 4.88
N SER A 520 -16.06 -1.96 4.74
CA SER A 520 -14.71 -2.51 4.61
C SER A 520 -14.25 -3.20 5.89
N LEU A 521 -14.60 -2.65 7.05
CA LEU A 521 -14.37 -3.30 8.34
C LEU A 521 -15.21 -4.58 8.50
N ALA A 522 -16.48 -4.56 8.07
CA ALA A 522 -17.37 -5.71 8.16
C ALA A 522 -16.94 -6.90 7.29
N ASN A 523 -16.14 -6.66 6.24
CA ASN A 523 -15.58 -7.71 5.39
C ASN A 523 -14.35 -8.40 6.00
N LEU A 524 -13.78 -7.87 7.08
CA LEU A 524 -12.65 -8.50 7.78
C LEU A 524 -13.13 -9.66 8.67
N PRO A 525 -12.33 -10.73 8.83
CA PRO A 525 -12.58 -11.75 9.84
C PRO A 525 -12.66 -11.13 11.25
N SER A 526 -13.53 -11.66 12.12
CA SER A 526 -13.75 -11.12 13.47
C SER A 526 -12.45 -11.04 14.29
N THR A 527 -11.58 -12.03 14.18
CA THR A 527 -10.26 -12.05 14.86
C THR A 527 -9.34 -10.94 14.35
N THR A 528 -9.32 -10.70 13.03
CA THR A 528 -8.57 -9.62 12.40
C THR A 528 -9.08 -8.26 12.85
N LEU A 529 -10.41 -8.07 12.92
CA LEU A 529 -11.04 -6.84 13.38
C LEU A 529 -10.65 -6.51 14.83
N GLU A 530 -10.72 -7.50 15.73
CA GLU A 530 -10.31 -7.35 17.13
C GLU A 530 -8.83 -6.95 17.25
N ASN A 531 -7.95 -7.66 16.55
CA ASN A 531 -6.51 -7.35 16.53
C ASN A 531 -6.25 -5.95 15.97
N CYS A 532 -6.95 -5.57 14.91
CA CYS A 532 -6.83 -4.26 14.27
C CYS A 532 -7.17 -3.11 15.24
N PHE A 533 -8.27 -3.24 16.00
CA PHE A 533 -8.59 -2.26 17.04
C PHE A 533 -7.59 -2.27 18.19
N LEU A 534 -7.17 -3.44 18.68
CA LEU A 534 -6.21 -3.54 19.78
C LEU A 534 -4.85 -2.89 19.44
N HIS A 535 -4.37 -3.08 18.20
CA HIS A 535 -3.06 -2.57 17.77
C HIS A 535 -3.08 -1.09 17.35
N HIS A 536 -4.17 -0.59 16.76
CA HIS A 536 -4.18 0.74 16.14
C HIS A 536 -5.07 1.79 16.80
N TRP A 537 -6.20 1.39 17.43
CA TRP A 537 -7.18 2.33 17.95
C TRP A 537 -7.77 1.87 19.29
N ARG A 538 -7.40 2.54 20.39
CA ARG A 538 -8.10 2.34 21.67
C ARG A 538 -9.56 2.79 21.52
N ALA A 539 -10.49 1.85 21.56
CA ALA A 539 -11.92 2.12 21.49
C ALA A 539 -12.37 2.97 22.70
N VAL A 540 -12.53 4.28 22.51
CA VAL A 540 -13.22 5.13 23.46
C VAL A 540 -14.71 5.05 23.14
N ARG A 541 -15.43 4.14 23.80
CA ARG A 541 -16.90 4.14 23.81
C ARG A 541 -17.39 5.38 24.57
N LYS A 542 -17.45 6.54 23.93
CA LYS A 542 -18.28 7.65 24.39
C LYS A 542 -19.48 7.78 23.46
N PRO A 543 -20.70 7.53 23.95
CA PRO A 543 -21.88 7.79 23.16
C PRO A 543 -21.99 9.31 22.95
N LEU A 544 -21.87 9.75 21.71
CA LEU A 544 -22.34 11.07 21.30
C LEU A 544 -23.87 11.02 21.30
N TYR A 545 -24.48 11.24 22.46
CA TYR A 545 -25.92 11.45 22.56
C TYR A 545 -26.25 12.84 21.99
N GLY A 546 -26.54 12.88 20.69
CA GLY A 546 -27.34 13.91 20.03
C GLY A 546 -28.51 13.19 19.35
N HIS A 547 -29.74 13.66 19.59
CA HIS A 547 -30.97 13.00 19.19
C HIS A 547 -30.98 12.49 17.74
N GLY A 548 -31.21 11.19 17.56
CA GLY A 548 -31.74 10.60 16.33
C GLY A 548 -30.75 9.86 15.43
N MET A 549 -30.29 8.68 15.86
CA MET A 549 -30.11 7.44 15.07
C MET A 549 -29.22 6.48 15.87
N GLY A 550 -29.85 5.45 16.45
CA GLY A 550 -29.14 4.42 17.20
C GLY A 550 -28.56 3.37 16.26
N LEU A 551 -27.29 3.49 15.91
CA LEU A 551 -26.50 2.37 15.40
C LEU A 551 -25.87 1.64 16.60
N ARG A 552 -26.56 0.60 17.07
CA ARG A 552 -25.96 -0.45 17.90
C ARG A 552 -25.11 -1.33 16.99
N LEU A 553 -23.78 -1.18 17.05
CA LEU A 553 -22.88 -2.28 16.70
C LEU A 553 -22.99 -3.33 17.81
N GLN A 554 -23.81 -4.36 17.58
CA GLN A 554 -23.69 -5.61 18.31
C GLN A 554 -22.44 -6.32 17.78
N VAL A 555 -21.46 -6.47 18.67
CA VAL A 555 -20.31 -7.37 18.50
C VAL A 555 -20.78 -8.81 18.56
#